data_AF-A0A7W1JPR3-F1
#
_entry.id   AF-A0A7W1JPR3-F1
#
_cell.length_a   1.000
_cell.length_b   1.000
_cell.length_c   1.000
_cell.angle_alpha   90.00
_cell.angle_beta   90.00
_cell.angle_gamma   90.00
#
_symmetry.space_group_name_H-M   'P 1'
#
loop_
_entity.id
_entity.type
_entity.pdbx_description
1 polymer ?
#
loop_
_entity_poly.entity_id
_entity_poly.type
_entity_poly.pdbx_seq_one_letter_code
_entity_poly.pdbx_strand_id
1 'polypeptide(L)'
;MNSTNPVAIPDKVEQIEWGSEILTWLRGKFTFVGAVGTVLATGFLVYYAQHFSASLPLTPSETQDAANLIGKFGVGLTLSLLALGVGIMFSFWGDFALPITLLILAALYYFSPDLLPMTGLITDSYVPGAEGLSAMAIKALHRGGLFLGAFAIGLQLVDAALRIRNRAVYGTHQDQIKYGKGIKEEADYQNVFMGKCWQLPFCRKFVREACPIYHSRRTCWRERVGCMCEEEVIRGALEGKTIPRDVVAAAKFIPRTSRATPQQKAERCRQCVIYNEHQRHKYRLSVPIALSFVALIYLLFQPQLLNLTNNLLHGFDLAMSRFTFANDPALDRTTIGTTPGFLEHGILILLMLFLLSQIMRAVEF
;
A
#
# COMPACT_ATOMS: atom_id res chain seq x y z
N MET A 1 23.70 -46.48 23.85
CA MET A 1 23.26 -46.23 22.46
C MET A 1 21.74 -46.23 22.45
N ASN A 2 21.10 -45.08 22.69
CA ASN A 2 19.65 -44.96 22.63
C ASN A 2 19.30 -44.22 21.34
N SER A 3 18.74 -44.96 20.40
CA SER A 3 18.15 -44.47 19.17
C SER A 3 16.97 -43.56 19.53
N THR A 4 17.08 -42.29 19.17
CA THR A 4 16.00 -41.32 19.27
C THR A 4 15.10 -41.49 18.06
N ASN A 5 13.88 -41.98 18.27
CA ASN A 5 12.83 -42.00 17.26
C ASN A 5 12.59 -40.58 16.74
N PRO A 6 12.48 -40.37 15.42
CA PRO A 6 12.12 -39.07 14.85
C PRO A 6 10.69 -38.73 15.29
N VAL A 7 10.54 -37.58 15.93
CA VAL A 7 9.24 -37.00 16.28
C VAL A 7 8.54 -36.65 14.97
N ALA A 8 7.47 -37.36 14.64
CA ALA A 8 6.59 -37.06 13.51
C ALA A 8 5.99 -35.65 13.72
N ILE A 9 6.42 -34.70 12.91
CA ILE A 9 5.81 -33.38 12.84
C ILE A 9 4.52 -33.56 12.04
N PRO A 10 3.33 -33.27 12.61
CA PRO A 10 2.05 -33.56 11.96
C PRO A 10 1.85 -32.75 10.67
N ASP A 11 1.12 -33.36 9.72
CA ASP A 11 0.79 -33.00 8.33
C ASP A 11 0.13 -31.62 8.07
N LYS A 12 0.36 -30.62 8.92
CA LYS A 12 -0.15 -29.25 8.71
C LYS A 12 0.47 -28.52 7.50
N VAL A 13 1.43 -29.12 6.82
CA VAL A 13 2.07 -28.55 5.63
C VAL A 13 1.18 -28.71 4.39
N GLU A 14 0.40 -29.80 4.29
CA GLU A 14 -0.34 -30.14 3.06
C GLU A 14 -1.60 -29.27 2.86
N GLN A 15 -2.21 -28.75 3.93
CA GLN A 15 -3.39 -27.87 3.82
C GLN A 15 -3.09 -26.46 3.28
N ILE A 16 -1.83 -26.03 3.24
CA ILE A 16 -1.45 -24.69 2.77
C ILE A 16 -1.31 -24.66 1.23
N GLU A 17 -0.99 -25.78 0.58
CA GLU A 17 -0.75 -25.84 -0.86
C GLU A 17 -2.02 -25.60 -1.69
N TRP A 18 -3.15 -26.20 -1.28
CA TRP A 18 -4.42 -26.10 -2.02
C TRP A 18 -4.95 -24.66 -2.13
N GLY A 19 -4.73 -23.84 -1.10
CA GLY A 19 -5.12 -22.43 -1.11
C GLY A 19 -4.34 -21.62 -2.14
N SER A 20 -3.05 -21.92 -2.34
CA SER A 20 -2.21 -21.21 -3.30
C SER A 20 -2.58 -21.52 -4.76
N GLU A 21 -2.97 -22.76 -5.05
CA GLU A 21 -3.42 -23.18 -6.38
C GLU A 21 -4.75 -22.54 -6.77
N ILE A 22 -5.71 -22.51 -5.84
CA ILE A 22 -7.00 -21.85 -6.09
C ILE A 22 -6.80 -20.35 -6.34
N LEU A 23 -5.95 -19.69 -5.55
CA LEU A 23 -5.66 -18.26 -5.72
C LEU A 23 -4.99 -17.96 -7.07
N THR A 24 -4.02 -18.78 -7.49
CA THR A 24 -3.36 -18.61 -8.79
C THR A 24 -4.31 -18.86 -9.96
N TRP A 25 -5.21 -19.84 -9.84
CA TRP A 25 -6.26 -20.09 -10.83
C TRP A 25 -7.24 -18.92 -10.93
N LEU A 26 -7.78 -18.44 -9.79
CA LEU A 26 -8.70 -17.31 -9.72
C LEU A 26 -8.05 -16.05 -10.32
N ARG A 27 -6.79 -15.77 -9.93
CA ARG A 27 -6.00 -14.66 -10.46
C ARG A 27 -5.98 -14.67 -12.00
N GLY A 28 -5.65 -15.82 -12.60
CA GLY A 28 -5.58 -15.95 -14.05
C GLY A 28 -6.93 -15.72 -14.73
N LYS A 29 -8.00 -16.33 -14.19
CA LYS A 29 -9.35 -16.23 -14.78
C LYS A 29 -9.94 -14.83 -14.68
N PHE A 30 -9.90 -14.20 -13.49
CA PHE A 30 -10.45 -12.85 -13.31
C PHE A 30 -9.69 -11.81 -14.14
N THR A 31 -8.37 -11.90 -14.19
CA THR A 31 -7.56 -10.97 -15.00
C THR A 31 -7.86 -11.15 -16.49
N PHE A 32 -7.91 -12.39 -16.99
CA PHE A 32 -8.18 -12.65 -18.40
C PHE A 32 -9.60 -12.25 -18.82
N VAL A 33 -10.61 -12.73 -18.10
CA VAL A 33 -12.03 -12.43 -18.40
C VAL A 33 -12.30 -10.94 -18.24
N GLY A 34 -11.78 -10.32 -17.18
CA GLY A 34 -11.88 -8.89 -16.95
C GLY A 34 -11.22 -8.08 -18.06
N ALA A 35 -10.00 -8.44 -18.48
CA ALA A 35 -9.28 -7.74 -19.54
C ALA A 35 -9.99 -7.86 -20.89
N VAL A 36 -10.37 -9.07 -21.31
CA VAL A 36 -11.09 -9.30 -22.57
C VAL A 36 -12.43 -8.57 -22.56
N GLY A 37 -13.21 -8.70 -21.49
CA GLY A 37 -14.49 -8.02 -21.37
C GLY A 37 -14.36 -6.50 -21.35
N THR A 38 -13.30 -5.97 -20.74
CA THR A 38 -13.00 -4.53 -20.73
C THR A 38 -12.67 -4.05 -22.14
N VAL A 39 -11.75 -4.71 -22.85
CA VAL A 39 -11.35 -4.32 -24.21
C VAL A 39 -12.54 -4.36 -25.17
N LEU A 40 -13.34 -5.45 -25.13
CA LEU A 40 -14.51 -5.57 -26.00
C LEU A 40 -15.56 -4.49 -25.69
N ALA A 41 -15.94 -4.31 -24.42
CA ALA A 41 -16.96 -3.34 -24.06
C ALA A 41 -16.51 -1.89 -24.33
N THR A 42 -15.24 -1.57 -24.05
CA THR A 42 -14.65 -0.26 -24.38
C THR A 42 -14.63 -0.04 -25.88
N GLY A 43 -14.17 -1.01 -26.66
CA GLY A 43 -14.16 -0.94 -28.12
C GLY A 43 -15.55 -0.71 -28.71
N PHE A 44 -16.56 -1.42 -28.21
CA PHE A 44 -17.96 -1.21 -28.60
C PHE A 44 -18.47 0.18 -28.23
N LEU A 45 -18.22 0.66 -27.01
CA LEU A 45 -18.70 1.98 -26.59
C LEU A 45 -18.01 3.12 -27.36
N VAL A 46 -16.70 3.02 -27.61
CA VAL A 46 -15.98 4.00 -28.43
C VAL A 46 -16.47 3.97 -29.88
N TYR A 47 -16.67 2.77 -30.45
CA TYR A 47 -17.25 2.62 -31.78
C TYR A 47 -18.64 3.25 -31.88
N TYR A 48 -19.53 3.01 -30.91
CA TYR A 48 -20.86 3.60 -30.87
C TYR A 48 -20.79 5.13 -30.73
N ALA A 49 -19.90 5.64 -29.88
CA ALA A 49 -19.71 7.08 -29.69
C ALA A 49 -19.26 7.77 -30.99
N GLN A 50 -18.34 7.14 -31.74
CA GLN A 50 -17.87 7.61 -33.05
C GLN A 50 -18.93 7.45 -34.15
N HIS A 51 -19.65 6.32 -34.17
CA HIS A 51 -20.66 6.06 -35.20
C HIS A 51 -21.80 7.07 -35.11
N PHE A 52 -22.30 7.33 -33.89
CA PHE A 52 -23.40 8.27 -33.68
C PHE A 52 -22.99 9.75 -33.74
N SER A 53 -21.69 10.07 -33.71
CA SER A 53 -21.22 11.43 -33.99
C SER A 53 -21.15 11.76 -35.49
N ALA A 54 -21.22 10.77 -36.38
CA ALA A 54 -21.05 10.96 -37.83
C ALA A 54 -22.22 10.48 -38.70
N SER A 55 -23.23 9.84 -38.11
CA SER A 55 -24.35 9.22 -38.84
C SER A 55 -25.54 10.16 -39.06
N LEU A 56 -26.42 9.78 -39.99
CA LEU A 56 -27.67 10.48 -40.33
C LEU A 56 -28.72 10.34 -39.20
N PRO A 57 -29.75 11.21 -39.16
CA PRO A 57 -30.81 11.14 -38.16
C PRO A 57 -31.50 9.76 -38.17
N LEU A 58 -31.60 9.15 -36.99
CA LEU A 58 -32.23 7.84 -36.78
C LEU A 58 -33.73 7.97 -36.51
N THR A 59 -34.47 6.89 -36.79
CA THR A 59 -35.87 6.79 -36.37
C THR A 59 -35.99 6.65 -34.84
N PRO A 60 -37.09 7.09 -34.21
CA PRO A 60 -37.25 7.02 -32.75
C PRO A 60 -37.09 5.60 -32.16
N SER A 61 -37.52 4.57 -32.91
CA SER A 61 -37.35 3.16 -32.52
C SER A 61 -35.88 2.74 -32.51
N GLU A 62 -35.11 3.10 -33.53
CA GLU A 62 -33.69 2.76 -33.61
C GLU A 62 -32.87 3.48 -32.54
N THR A 63 -33.21 4.74 -32.23
CA THR A 63 -32.59 5.49 -31.14
C THR A 63 -32.79 4.80 -29.79
N GLN A 64 -33.98 4.25 -29.53
CA GLN A 64 -34.27 3.54 -28.29
C GLN A 64 -33.52 2.19 -28.20
N ASP A 65 -33.44 1.45 -29.30
CA ASP A 65 -32.67 0.20 -29.36
C ASP A 65 -31.16 0.43 -29.17
N ALA A 66 -30.62 1.46 -29.80
CA ALA A 66 -29.23 1.89 -29.60
C ALA A 66 -28.96 2.28 -28.14
N ALA A 67 -29.84 3.07 -27.51
CA ALA A 67 -29.71 3.44 -26.11
C ALA A 67 -29.71 2.22 -25.17
N ASN A 68 -30.58 1.24 -25.44
CA ASN A 68 -30.65 -0.01 -24.68
C ASN A 68 -29.35 -0.83 -24.81
N LEU A 69 -28.78 -0.91 -26.02
CA LEU A 69 -27.50 -1.59 -26.26
C LEU A 69 -26.36 -0.89 -25.54
N ILE A 70 -26.24 0.44 -25.65
CA ILE A 70 -25.24 1.24 -24.93
C ILE A 70 -25.36 1.00 -23.42
N GLY A 71 -26.57 1.00 -22.87
CA GLY A 71 -26.82 0.71 -21.46
C GLY A 71 -26.31 -0.66 -21.03
N LYS A 72 -26.58 -1.71 -21.82
CA LYS A 72 -26.09 -3.08 -21.55
C LYS A 72 -24.57 -3.15 -21.60
N PHE A 73 -23.94 -2.56 -22.61
CA PHE A 73 -22.48 -2.50 -22.71
C PHE A 73 -21.85 -1.69 -21.59
N GLY A 74 -22.48 -0.60 -21.13
CA GLY A 74 -22.03 0.18 -20.00
C GLY A 74 -22.01 -0.60 -18.68
N VAL A 75 -23.05 -1.39 -18.42
CA VAL A 75 -23.08 -2.32 -17.27
C VAL A 75 -22.02 -3.42 -17.45
N GLY A 76 -21.93 -4.00 -18.64
CA GLY A 76 -20.93 -5.02 -18.98
C GLY A 76 -19.49 -4.54 -18.76
N LEU A 77 -19.18 -3.31 -19.18
CA LEU A 77 -17.89 -2.66 -18.94
C LEU A 77 -17.61 -2.48 -17.45
N THR A 78 -18.60 -2.02 -16.68
CA THR A 78 -18.41 -1.80 -15.23
C THR A 78 -18.08 -3.12 -14.54
N LEU A 79 -18.80 -4.19 -14.88
CA LEU A 79 -18.55 -5.53 -14.33
C LEU A 79 -17.18 -6.09 -14.76
N SER A 80 -16.78 -5.89 -16.03
CA SER A 80 -15.50 -6.37 -16.52
C SER A 80 -14.32 -5.60 -15.94
N LEU A 81 -14.44 -4.27 -15.75
CA LEU A 81 -13.44 -3.45 -15.06
C LEU A 81 -13.28 -3.85 -13.59
N LEU A 82 -14.38 -4.13 -12.88
CA LEU A 82 -14.30 -4.60 -11.49
C LEU A 82 -13.68 -6.00 -11.43
N ALA A 83 -14.05 -6.92 -12.34
CA ALA A 83 -13.43 -8.23 -12.44
C ALA A 83 -11.92 -8.14 -12.73
N LEU A 84 -11.52 -7.22 -13.63
CA LEU A 84 -10.12 -6.93 -13.91
C LEU A 84 -9.42 -6.35 -12.67
N GLY A 85 -10.06 -5.43 -11.96
CA GLY A 85 -9.56 -4.85 -10.72
C GLY A 85 -9.28 -5.91 -9.65
N VAL A 86 -10.19 -6.88 -9.49
CA VAL A 86 -10.02 -8.04 -8.61
C VAL A 86 -8.86 -8.94 -9.08
N GLY A 87 -8.74 -9.18 -10.39
CA GLY A 87 -7.61 -9.94 -10.96
C GLY A 87 -6.23 -9.29 -10.71
N ILE A 88 -6.14 -7.96 -10.89
CA ILE A 88 -4.94 -7.17 -10.59
C ILE A 88 -4.66 -7.18 -9.09
N MET A 89 -5.69 -7.04 -8.24
CA MET A 89 -5.59 -7.13 -6.79
C MET A 89 -4.93 -8.45 -6.34
N PHE A 90 -5.36 -9.59 -6.87
CA PHE A 90 -4.72 -10.87 -6.56
C PHE A 90 -3.30 -10.99 -7.14
N SER A 91 -3.03 -10.32 -8.25
CA SER A 91 -1.72 -10.38 -8.90
C SER A 91 -0.64 -9.60 -8.18
N PHE A 92 -1.01 -8.47 -7.59
CA PHE A 92 -0.09 -7.50 -7.00
C PHE A 92 -0.39 -7.27 -5.51
N TRP A 93 -1.00 -8.24 -4.82
CA TRP A 93 -1.33 -8.10 -3.42
C TRP A 93 -0.07 -7.82 -2.59
N GLY A 94 -0.08 -6.72 -1.82
CA GLY A 94 1.06 -6.27 -1.02
C GLY A 94 2.13 -5.46 -1.79
N ASP A 95 2.09 -5.44 -3.12
CA ASP A 95 2.97 -4.60 -3.94
C ASP A 95 2.48 -3.14 -3.91
N PHE A 96 3.40 -2.18 -3.98
CA PHE A 96 3.09 -0.76 -4.14
C PHE A 96 2.55 -0.44 -5.55
N ALA A 97 2.82 -1.30 -6.53
CA ALA A 97 2.33 -1.13 -7.90
C ALA A 97 0.79 -1.28 -8.01
N LEU A 98 0.17 -2.05 -7.10
CA LEU A 98 -1.27 -2.32 -7.11
C LEU A 98 -2.14 -1.05 -7.11
N PRO A 99 -2.07 -0.17 -6.10
CA PRO A 99 -2.92 1.02 -6.06
C PRO A 99 -2.64 1.99 -7.19
N ILE A 100 -1.37 2.13 -7.60
CA ILE A 100 -0.99 3.01 -8.69
C ILE A 100 -1.64 2.54 -10.00
N THR A 101 -1.56 1.25 -10.30
CA THR A 101 -2.11 0.67 -11.53
C THR A 101 -3.63 0.82 -11.58
N LEU A 102 -4.33 0.52 -10.49
CA LEU A 102 -5.79 0.64 -10.43
C LEU A 102 -6.26 2.10 -10.52
N LEU A 103 -5.56 3.04 -9.87
CA LEU A 103 -5.91 4.46 -9.93
C LEU A 103 -5.64 5.06 -11.32
N ILE A 104 -4.54 4.69 -11.98
CA ILE A 104 -4.28 5.11 -13.36
C ILE A 104 -5.37 4.57 -14.29
N LEU A 105 -5.71 3.29 -14.17
CA LEU A 105 -6.77 2.69 -14.99
C LEU A 105 -8.12 3.37 -14.74
N ALA A 106 -8.48 3.60 -13.48
CA ALA A 106 -9.69 4.33 -13.12
C ALA A 106 -9.70 5.75 -13.69
N ALA A 107 -8.57 6.47 -13.61
CA ALA A 107 -8.43 7.82 -14.15
C ALA A 107 -8.60 7.85 -15.67
N LEU A 108 -8.01 6.90 -16.41
CA LEU A 108 -8.17 6.82 -17.87
C LEU A 108 -9.64 6.69 -18.28
N TYR A 109 -10.43 5.87 -17.57
CA TYR A 109 -11.85 5.73 -17.83
C TYR A 109 -12.68 6.92 -17.32
N TYR A 110 -12.34 7.47 -16.17
CA TYR A 110 -13.02 8.63 -15.60
C TYR A 110 -12.88 9.86 -16.51
N PHE A 111 -11.68 10.14 -16.99
CA PHE A 111 -11.41 11.25 -17.91
C PHE A 111 -11.72 10.91 -19.38
N SER A 112 -12.40 9.80 -19.67
CA SER A 112 -12.79 9.45 -21.04
C SER A 112 -13.62 10.51 -21.77
N PRO A 113 -14.49 11.33 -21.13
CA PRO A 113 -15.20 12.40 -21.82
C PRO A 113 -14.29 13.48 -22.38
N ASP A 114 -13.17 13.76 -21.72
CA ASP A 114 -12.22 14.78 -22.15
C ASP A 114 -11.13 14.18 -23.06
N LEU A 115 -10.70 12.95 -22.77
CA LEU A 115 -9.63 12.27 -23.51
C LEU A 115 -10.05 11.83 -24.91
N LEU A 116 -11.28 11.35 -25.09
CA LEU A 116 -11.71 10.82 -26.40
C LEU A 116 -11.83 11.90 -27.48
N PRO A 117 -12.44 13.07 -27.23
CA PRO A 117 -12.45 14.17 -28.22
C PRO A 117 -11.04 14.63 -28.60
N MET A 118 -10.09 14.64 -27.66
CA MET A 118 -8.68 15.01 -27.95
C MET A 118 -8.01 14.11 -28.98
N THR A 119 -8.47 12.86 -29.13
CA THR A 119 -7.93 11.95 -30.16
C THR A 119 -8.43 12.27 -31.57
N GLY A 120 -9.43 13.15 -31.71
CA GLY A 120 -10.12 13.42 -32.97
C GLY A 120 -11.03 12.26 -33.44
N LEU A 121 -11.16 11.19 -32.64
CA LEU A 121 -12.03 10.05 -32.97
C LEU A 121 -13.51 10.39 -32.84
N ILE A 122 -13.86 11.35 -31.98
CA ILE A 122 -15.23 11.83 -31.75
C ILE A 122 -15.26 13.30 -32.14
N THR A 123 -16.05 13.62 -33.16
CA THR A 123 -16.25 14.99 -33.63
C THR A 123 -17.50 15.59 -33.00
N ASP A 124 -17.47 16.87 -32.61
CA ASP A 124 -18.64 17.61 -32.07
C ASP A 124 -19.72 17.93 -33.11
N SER A 125 -19.82 17.11 -34.15
CA SER A 125 -20.80 17.28 -35.23
C SER A 125 -22.21 17.13 -34.68
N TYR A 126 -22.98 18.21 -34.77
CA TYR A 126 -24.37 18.27 -34.35
C TYR A 126 -25.25 17.44 -35.30
N VAL A 127 -25.79 16.31 -34.82
CA VAL A 127 -26.75 15.47 -35.56
C VAL A 127 -28.09 15.47 -34.82
N PRO A 128 -29.14 16.11 -35.40
CA PRO A 128 -30.46 16.15 -34.79
C PRO A 128 -30.99 14.74 -34.47
N GLY A 129 -31.35 14.50 -33.20
CA GLY A 129 -31.92 13.23 -32.74
C GLY A 129 -30.93 12.15 -32.29
N ALA A 130 -29.61 12.34 -32.53
CA ALA A 130 -28.55 11.42 -32.09
C ALA A 130 -27.64 12.00 -30.98
N GLU A 131 -27.80 13.29 -30.66
CA GLU A 131 -27.00 14.05 -29.67
C GLU A 131 -26.86 13.35 -28.31
N GLY A 132 -27.88 12.60 -27.88
CA GLY A 132 -27.87 11.90 -26.60
C GLY A 132 -27.10 10.58 -26.59
N LEU A 133 -26.94 9.90 -27.74
CA LEU A 133 -26.40 8.53 -27.80
C LEU A 133 -24.89 8.51 -27.62
N SER A 134 -24.15 9.37 -28.34
CA SER A 134 -22.69 9.47 -28.19
C SER A 134 -22.32 9.89 -26.76
N ALA A 135 -22.99 10.91 -26.24
CA ALA A 135 -22.83 11.36 -24.85
C ALA A 135 -23.16 10.23 -23.83
N MET A 136 -24.18 9.40 -24.11
CA MET A 136 -24.52 8.26 -23.25
C MET A 136 -23.42 7.19 -23.24
N ALA A 137 -22.81 6.89 -24.40
CA ALA A 137 -21.72 5.92 -24.50
C ALA A 137 -20.47 6.40 -23.76
N ILE A 138 -20.08 7.67 -23.94
CA ILE A 138 -18.98 8.30 -23.21
C ILE A 138 -19.26 8.33 -21.70
N LYS A 139 -20.48 8.67 -21.29
CA LYS A 139 -20.90 8.66 -19.89
C LYS A 139 -20.84 7.26 -19.26
N ALA A 140 -21.04 6.20 -20.06
CA ALA A 140 -20.87 4.83 -19.60
C ALA A 140 -19.41 4.49 -19.29
N LEU A 141 -18.46 4.94 -20.13
CA LEU A 141 -17.02 4.81 -19.86
C LEU A 141 -16.62 5.54 -18.57
N HIS A 142 -17.04 6.80 -18.43
CA HIS A 142 -16.83 7.62 -17.23
C HIS A 142 -17.34 6.93 -15.96
N ARG A 143 -18.58 6.39 -16.02
CA ARG A 143 -19.18 5.65 -14.91
C ARG A 143 -18.36 4.42 -14.53
N GLY A 144 -17.85 3.67 -15.51
CA GLY A 144 -16.95 2.53 -15.27
C GLY A 144 -15.68 2.96 -14.51
N GLY A 145 -15.08 4.08 -14.92
CA GLY A 145 -13.93 4.68 -14.22
C GLY A 145 -14.23 5.08 -12.78
N LEU A 146 -15.42 5.66 -12.53
CA LEU A 146 -15.87 6.04 -11.18
C LEU A 146 -15.98 4.82 -10.26
N PHE A 147 -16.65 3.75 -10.71
CA PHE A 147 -16.78 2.52 -9.92
C PHE A 147 -15.43 1.84 -9.65
N LEU A 148 -14.56 1.77 -10.67
CA LEU A 148 -13.22 1.21 -10.50
C LEU A 148 -12.37 2.07 -9.55
N GLY A 149 -12.49 3.41 -9.63
CA GLY A 149 -11.80 4.34 -8.75
C GLY A 149 -12.24 4.19 -7.30
N ALA A 150 -13.57 4.12 -7.06
CA ALA A 150 -14.12 3.85 -5.73
C ALA A 150 -13.62 2.50 -5.17
N PHE A 151 -13.60 1.46 -6.00
CA PHE A 151 -13.04 0.16 -5.64
C PHE A 151 -11.54 0.25 -5.29
N ALA A 152 -10.74 0.93 -6.10
CA ALA A 152 -9.30 1.13 -5.88
C ALA A 152 -9.01 1.87 -4.57
N ILE A 153 -9.78 2.92 -4.28
CA ILE A 153 -9.70 3.68 -3.02
C ILE A 153 -10.05 2.78 -1.84
N GLY A 154 -11.15 2.02 -1.92
CA GLY A 154 -11.56 1.07 -0.89
C GLY A 154 -10.47 0.02 -0.59
N LEU A 155 -9.86 -0.55 -1.63
CA LEU A 155 -8.74 -1.48 -1.48
C LEU A 155 -7.53 -0.81 -0.82
N GLN A 156 -7.20 0.42 -1.19
CA GLN A 156 -6.08 1.15 -0.60
C GLN A 156 -6.30 1.39 0.90
N LEU A 157 -7.54 1.69 1.32
CA LEU A 157 -7.90 1.83 2.72
C LEU A 157 -7.70 0.51 3.48
N VAL A 158 -8.15 -0.60 2.90
CA VAL A 158 -8.00 -1.94 3.51
C VAL A 158 -6.53 -2.34 3.61
N ASP A 159 -5.74 -2.18 2.54
CA ASP A 159 -4.30 -2.48 2.54
C ASP A 159 -3.56 -1.61 3.56
N ALA A 160 -3.84 -0.31 3.60
CA ALA A 160 -3.27 0.59 4.61
C ALA A 160 -3.63 0.14 6.04
N ALA A 161 -4.90 -0.20 6.29
CA ALA A 161 -5.36 -0.67 7.61
C ALA A 161 -4.69 -2.00 8.01
N LEU A 162 -4.59 -2.96 7.10
CA LEU A 162 -3.92 -4.24 7.32
C LEU A 162 -2.43 -4.05 7.59
N ARG A 163 -1.75 -3.19 6.82
CA ARG A 163 -0.34 -2.86 7.05
C ARG A 163 -0.12 -2.17 8.38
N ILE A 164 -0.98 -1.23 8.77
CA ILE A 164 -0.92 -0.58 10.08
C ILE A 164 -1.12 -1.60 11.19
N ARG A 165 -2.15 -2.45 11.10
CA ARG A 165 -2.43 -3.51 12.06
C ARG A 165 -1.27 -4.50 12.18
N ASN A 166 -0.78 -5.01 11.05
CA ASN A 166 0.29 -6.00 11.03
C ASN A 166 1.58 -5.41 11.61
N ARG A 167 1.93 -4.17 11.27
CA ARG A 167 3.08 -3.47 11.88
C ARG A 167 2.92 -3.25 13.38
N ALA A 168 1.72 -2.89 13.84
CA ALA A 168 1.46 -2.69 15.26
C ALA A 168 1.56 -3.99 16.07
N VAL A 169 1.13 -5.12 15.49
CA VAL A 169 1.13 -6.43 16.18
C VAL A 169 2.49 -7.11 16.09
N TYR A 170 3.07 -7.21 14.89
CA TYR A 170 4.21 -8.06 14.56
C TYR A 170 5.54 -7.30 14.41
N GLY A 171 5.53 -5.97 14.33
CA GLY A 171 6.73 -5.18 14.00
C GLY A 171 7.08 -5.27 12.51
N THR A 172 8.28 -4.79 12.12
CA THR A 172 8.64 -4.66 10.71
C THR A 172 9.21 -5.92 10.05
N HIS A 173 9.68 -6.92 10.81
CA HIS A 173 10.50 -8.00 10.23
C HIS A 173 10.39 -9.36 10.94
N GLN A 174 9.22 -9.83 11.40
CA GLN A 174 9.15 -11.15 12.04
C GLN A 174 9.62 -12.31 11.12
N ASP A 175 9.31 -12.23 9.81
CA ASP A 175 9.69 -13.29 8.86
C ASP A 175 11.17 -13.27 8.45
N GLN A 176 11.87 -12.16 8.68
CA GLN A 176 13.29 -11.98 8.29
C GLN A 176 14.27 -12.15 9.45
N ILE A 177 13.80 -12.56 10.64
CA ILE A 177 14.69 -12.81 11.79
C ILE A 177 15.53 -14.06 11.49
N LYS A 178 16.77 -13.85 11.06
CA LYS A 178 17.78 -14.92 10.93
C LYS A 178 18.34 -15.31 12.29
N TYR A 179 18.56 -14.32 13.17
CA TYR A 179 19.22 -14.54 14.45
C TYR A 179 18.21 -14.59 15.60
N GLY A 180 18.13 -15.76 16.23
CA GLY A 180 17.26 -16.00 17.39
C GLY A 180 15.85 -16.45 17.05
N LYS A 181 15.61 -16.95 15.83
CA LYS A 181 14.37 -17.63 15.45
C LYS A 181 14.17 -18.87 16.34
N GLY A 182 13.00 -18.99 16.97
CA GLY A 182 12.68 -20.12 17.85
C GLY A 182 13.29 -20.07 19.26
N ILE A 183 13.90 -18.94 19.65
CA ILE A 183 14.37 -18.76 21.02
C ILE A 183 13.15 -18.65 21.96
N LYS A 184 13.09 -19.55 22.95
CA LYS A 184 12.11 -19.49 24.03
C LYS A 184 12.31 -18.20 24.84
N GLU A 185 11.20 -17.52 25.09
CA GLU A 185 11.11 -16.38 26.00
C GLU A 185 11.39 -16.83 27.44
N GLU A 186 12.16 -16.03 28.16
CA GLU A 186 12.38 -16.19 29.59
C GLU A 186 11.16 -15.70 30.37
N ALA A 187 10.78 -16.38 31.45
CA ALA A 187 9.65 -15.97 32.28
C ALA A 187 9.98 -14.78 33.20
N ASP A 188 11.27 -14.60 33.52
CA ASP A 188 11.77 -13.60 34.48
C ASP A 188 12.35 -12.38 33.74
N TYR A 189 11.44 -11.55 33.23
CA TYR A 189 11.73 -10.29 32.56
C TYR A 189 10.75 -9.19 32.99
N GLN A 190 11.18 -7.94 32.86
CA GLN A 190 10.33 -6.76 33.08
C GLN A 190 10.11 -6.09 31.74
N ASN A 191 8.94 -6.29 31.10
CA ASN A 191 8.67 -5.72 29.79
C ASN A 191 8.49 -4.19 29.86
N VAL A 192 9.61 -3.48 29.97
CA VAL A 192 9.66 -2.02 29.97
C VAL A 192 9.62 -1.54 28.52
N PHE A 193 8.73 -0.59 28.25
CA PHE A 193 8.63 0.04 26.93
C PHE A 193 9.98 0.69 26.55
N MET A 194 10.54 0.30 25.40
CA MET A 194 11.91 0.66 24.98
C MET A 194 13.00 0.37 26.05
N GLY A 195 12.78 -0.67 26.86
CA GLY A 195 13.72 -1.11 27.88
C GLY A 195 15.03 -1.63 27.29
N LYS A 196 16.05 -1.75 28.13
CA LYS A 196 17.37 -2.30 27.78
C LYS A 196 17.22 -3.78 27.41
N CYS A 197 18.22 -4.36 26.73
CA CYS A 197 18.09 -5.72 26.21
C CYS A 197 17.80 -6.80 27.27
N TRP A 198 18.25 -6.62 28.51
CA TRP A 198 17.96 -7.53 29.63
C TRP A 198 16.59 -7.36 30.27
N GLN A 199 15.86 -6.31 29.91
CA GLN A 199 14.46 -6.10 30.30
C GLN A 199 13.52 -6.83 29.32
N LEU A 200 14.03 -7.24 28.16
CA LEU A 200 13.26 -7.98 27.15
C LEU A 200 13.27 -9.50 27.41
N PRO A 201 12.25 -10.24 26.91
CA PRO A 201 12.08 -11.67 27.19
C PRO A 201 13.17 -12.56 26.57
N PHE A 202 14.04 -12.03 25.71
CA PHE A 202 15.06 -12.80 25.00
C PHE A 202 16.41 -12.88 25.73
N CYS A 203 16.57 -12.19 26.88
CA CYS A 203 17.84 -12.14 27.60
C CYS A 203 17.91 -13.15 28.76
N ARG A 204 18.66 -14.23 28.53
CA ARG A 204 18.82 -15.34 29.49
C ARG A 204 19.73 -14.99 30.66
N LYS A 205 19.50 -15.59 31.82
CA LYS A 205 20.26 -15.34 33.06
C LYS A 205 21.76 -15.61 32.90
N PHE A 206 22.13 -16.76 32.33
CA PHE A 206 23.55 -17.10 32.11
C PHE A 206 24.27 -16.08 31.19
N VAL A 207 23.56 -15.53 30.20
CA VAL A 207 24.13 -14.50 29.33
C VAL A 207 24.36 -13.21 30.12
N ARG A 208 23.44 -12.82 31.02
CA ARG A 208 23.58 -11.61 31.84
C ARG A 208 24.83 -11.65 32.72
N GLU A 209 25.16 -12.81 33.28
CA GLU A 209 26.31 -12.98 34.17
C GLU A 209 27.66 -12.69 33.48
N ALA A 210 27.78 -13.02 32.19
CA ALA A 210 29.00 -12.84 31.41
C ALA A 210 28.91 -11.70 30.37
N CYS A 211 27.78 -10.99 30.27
CA CYS A 211 27.59 -9.98 29.23
C CYS A 211 28.22 -8.63 29.62
N PRO A 212 29.22 -8.12 28.86
CA PRO A 212 29.85 -6.83 29.16
C PRO A 212 28.88 -5.65 29.02
N ILE A 213 27.85 -5.77 28.18
CA ILE A 213 26.84 -4.73 27.95
C ILE A 213 25.90 -4.61 29.15
N TYR A 214 25.56 -5.75 29.76
CA TYR A 214 24.73 -5.79 30.98
C TYR A 214 25.45 -5.11 32.14
N HIS A 215 26.71 -5.49 32.40
CA HIS A 215 27.51 -4.93 33.50
C HIS A 215 27.89 -3.47 33.27
N SER A 216 28.15 -3.06 32.03
CA SER A 216 28.37 -1.64 31.68
C SER A 216 27.09 -0.80 31.62
N ARG A 217 25.90 -1.40 31.86
CA ARG A 217 24.58 -0.75 31.86
C ARG A 217 24.22 -0.03 30.54
N ARG A 218 24.90 -0.35 29.43
CA ARG A 218 24.66 0.20 28.08
C ARG A 218 23.61 -0.61 27.32
N THR A 219 23.17 -0.13 26.16
CA THR A 219 22.19 -0.82 25.30
C THR A 219 22.87 -1.47 24.11
N CYS A 220 22.60 -2.76 23.88
CA CYS A 220 23.24 -3.53 22.81
C CYS A 220 23.01 -2.97 21.41
N TRP A 221 21.82 -2.43 21.13
CA TRP A 221 21.47 -1.88 19.82
C TRP A 221 22.20 -0.57 19.52
N ARG A 222 22.50 0.24 20.56
CA ARG A 222 23.28 1.49 20.41
C ARG A 222 24.76 1.21 20.16
N GLU A 223 25.31 0.20 20.84
CA GLU A 223 26.69 -0.28 20.62
C GLU A 223 26.82 -1.14 19.35
N ARG A 224 25.69 -1.56 18.75
CA ARG A 224 25.60 -2.51 17.61
C ARG A 224 26.36 -3.82 17.85
N VAL A 225 26.37 -4.26 19.10
CA VAL A 225 27.04 -5.47 19.58
C VAL A 225 26.10 -6.10 20.59
N GLY A 226 25.83 -7.40 20.51
CA GLY A 226 24.89 -8.07 21.41
C GLY A 226 24.96 -9.57 21.29
N CYS A 227 24.47 -10.30 22.29
CA CYS A 227 24.56 -11.75 22.36
C CYS A 227 23.87 -12.51 21.21
N MET A 228 22.96 -11.86 20.48
CA MET A 228 22.25 -12.47 19.35
C MET A 228 22.80 -12.02 17.99
N CYS A 229 23.59 -10.95 17.91
CA CYS A 229 24.13 -10.42 16.64
C CYS A 229 25.67 -10.42 16.55
N GLU A 230 26.35 -10.71 17.67
CA GLU A 230 27.80 -10.82 17.75
C GLU A 230 28.20 -12.11 18.48
N GLU A 231 28.92 -12.98 17.77
CA GLU A 231 29.23 -14.33 18.22
C GLU A 231 30.19 -14.34 19.42
N GLU A 232 31.12 -13.38 19.46
CA GLU A 232 32.09 -13.26 20.56
C GLU A 232 31.41 -13.06 21.93
N VAL A 233 30.26 -12.38 21.95
CA VAL A 233 29.52 -12.11 23.20
C VAL A 233 28.87 -13.39 23.73
N ILE A 234 28.24 -14.18 22.86
CA ILE A 234 27.61 -15.44 23.28
C ILE A 234 28.65 -16.51 23.58
N ARG A 235 29.74 -16.57 22.81
CA ARG A 235 30.84 -17.51 23.06
C ARG A 235 31.48 -17.25 24.41
N GLY A 236 31.75 -15.99 24.76
CA GLY A 236 32.28 -15.63 26.08
C GLY A 236 31.34 -16.01 27.23
N ALA A 237 30.02 -15.96 27.01
CA ALA A 237 29.04 -16.44 27.99
C ALA A 237 29.02 -17.97 28.13
N LEU A 238 29.16 -18.70 27.03
CA LEU A 238 29.25 -20.18 27.04
C LEU A 238 30.56 -20.67 27.67
N GLU A 239 31.66 -19.93 27.46
CA GLU A 239 32.97 -20.19 28.07
C GLU A 239 33.02 -19.82 29.57
N GLY A 240 31.97 -19.17 30.11
CA GLY A 240 31.94 -18.75 31.51
C GLY A 240 32.92 -17.61 31.82
N LYS A 241 33.27 -16.77 30.84
CA LYS A 241 34.21 -15.67 31.02
C LYS A 241 33.65 -14.68 32.04
N THR A 242 34.38 -14.48 33.14
CA THR A 242 33.98 -13.54 34.18
C THR A 242 34.26 -12.11 33.74
N ILE A 243 33.24 -11.26 33.85
CA ILE A 243 33.34 -9.82 33.56
C ILE A 243 33.28 -9.06 34.89
N PRO A 244 34.18 -8.07 35.12
CA PRO A 244 34.11 -7.25 36.32
C PRO A 244 32.76 -6.52 36.42
N ARG A 245 32.23 -6.40 37.64
CA ARG A 245 30.95 -5.68 37.90
C ARG A 245 31.09 -4.16 37.83
N ASP A 246 32.31 -3.64 37.82
CA ASP A 246 32.56 -2.21 37.62
C ASP A 246 32.18 -1.79 36.19
N VAL A 247 31.36 -0.74 36.08
CA VAL A 247 30.78 -0.25 34.83
C VAL A 247 31.86 0.18 33.83
N VAL A 248 32.91 0.84 34.32
CA VAL A 248 33.99 1.35 33.47
C VAL A 248 34.89 0.21 33.01
N ALA A 249 35.24 -0.71 33.92
CA ALA A 249 35.97 -1.91 33.56
C ALA A 249 35.21 -2.78 32.55
N ALA A 250 33.93 -3.05 32.77
CA ALA A 250 33.08 -3.87 31.88
C ALA A 250 32.98 -3.29 30.46
N ALA A 251 32.94 -1.96 30.32
CA ALA A 251 32.88 -1.32 29.01
C ALA A 251 34.12 -1.60 28.13
N LYS A 252 35.28 -1.87 28.75
CA LYS A 252 36.51 -2.26 28.02
C LYS A 252 36.43 -3.67 27.42
N PHE A 253 35.54 -4.52 27.95
CA PHE A 253 35.32 -5.88 27.45
C PHE A 253 34.28 -5.96 26.32
N ILE A 254 33.69 -4.84 25.89
CA ILE A 254 32.78 -4.83 24.74
C ILE A 254 33.60 -5.09 23.47
N PRO A 255 33.32 -6.17 22.73
CA PRO A 255 34.11 -6.51 21.56
C PRO A 255 33.97 -5.44 20.48
N ARG A 256 35.11 -4.93 20.00
CA ARG A 256 35.19 -3.98 18.90
C ARG A 256 35.83 -4.65 17.71
N THR A 257 35.09 -5.52 17.03
CA THR A 257 35.58 -6.20 15.83
C THR A 257 35.93 -5.17 14.76
N SER A 258 37.19 -5.12 14.32
CA SER A 258 37.64 -4.26 13.22
C SER A 258 37.26 -4.80 11.84
N ARG A 259 36.91 -6.08 11.75
CA ARG A 259 36.65 -6.80 10.48
C ARG A 259 35.34 -6.42 9.77
N ALA A 260 34.37 -5.85 10.48
CA ALA A 260 33.07 -5.53 9.92
C ALA A 260 32.81 -4.03 9.90
N THR A 261 32.31 -3.52 8.77
CA THR A 261 31.96 -2.10 8.63
C THR A 261 30.81 -1.73 9.56
N PRO A 262 30.68 -0.45 9.97
CA PRO A 262 29.56 0.00 10.80
C PRO A 262 28.19 -0.30 10.19
N GLN A 263 28.09 -0.33 8.86
CA GLN A 263 26.88 -0.70 8.12
C GLN A 263 26.58 -2.19 8.23
N GLN A 264 27.58 -3.06 8.05
CA GLN A 264 27.41 -4.51 8.23
C GLN A 264 26.98 -4.87 9.66
N LYS A 265 27.52 -4.17 10.67
CA LYS A 265 27.08 -4.33 12.07
C LYS A 265 25.63 -3.87 12.28
N ALA A 266 25.22 -2.77 11.65
CA ALA A 266 23.84 -2.31 11.69
C ALA A 266 22.90 -3.34 11.06
N GLU A 267 23.28 -3.92 9.93
CA GLU A 267 22.47 -4.93 9.24
C GLU A 267 22.33 -6.23 10.04
N ARG A 268 23.41 -6.71 10.66
CA ARG A 268 23.34 -7.83 11.63
C ARG A 268 22.42 -7.50 12.81
N CYS A 269 22.48 -6.28 13.33
CA CYS A 269 21.61 -5.84 14.40
C CYS A 269 20.14 -5.79 13.97
N ARG A 270 19.84 -5.36 12.74
CA ARG A 270 18.47 -5.37 12.19
C ARG A 270 17.87 -6.77 12.10
N GLN A 271 18.69 -7.79 11.90
CA GLN A 271 18.27 -9.20 11.83
C GLN A 271 18.16 -9.89 13.20
N CYS A 272 18.39 -9.16 14.31
CA CYS A 272 18.34 -9.68 15.67
C CYS A 272 16.94 -9.57 16.28
N VAL A 273 16.49 -10.63 16.97
CA VAL A 273 15.19 -10.66 17.68
C VAL A 273 15.03 -9.52 18.70
N ILE A 274 16.10 -9.16 19.43
CA ILE A 274 16.06 -8.08 20.44
C ILE A 274 15.85 -6.71 19.78
N TYR A 275 16.45 -6.49 18.61
CA TYR A 275 16.27 -5.24 17.86
C TYR A 275 14.85 -5.16 17.30
N ASN A 276 14.33 -6.27 16.76
CA ASN A 276 12.96 -6.30 16.24
C ASN A 276 11.93 -6.02 17.36
N GLU A 277 12.14 -6.51 18.59
CA GLU A 277 11.24 -6.18 19.70
C GLU A 277 11.30 -4.69 20.09
N HIS A 278 12.48 -4.06 19.99
CA HIS A 278 12.57 -2.60 20.13
C HIS A 278 11.84 -1.85 19.02
N GLN A 279 11.95 -2.33 17.78
CA GLN A 279 11.20 -1.77 16.66
C GLN A 279 9.71 -1.92 16.89
N ARG A 280 9.23 -3.08 17.35
CA ARG A 280 7.84 -3.32 17.73
C ARG A 280 7.36 -2.32 18.78
N HIS A 281 8.15 -2.06 19.83
CA HIS A 281 7.85 -1.01 20.80
C HIS A 281 7.81 0.38 20.14
N LYS A 282 8.80 0.72 19.30
CA LYS A 282 8.80 1.98 18.52
C LYS A 282 7.51 2.15 17.72
N TYR A 283 7.08 1.12 16.97
CA TYR A 283 5.83 1.15 16.20
C TYR A 283 4.58 1.25 17.05
N ARG A 284 4.53 0.50 18.16
CA ARG A 284 3.37 0.52 19.05
C ARG A 284 3.07 1.92 19.58
N LEU A 285 4.10 2.76 19.73
CA LEU A 285 3.95 4.16 20.13
C LEU A 285 3.86 5.12 18.93
N SER A 286 4.68 4.95 17.90
CA SER A 286 4.73 5.89 16.78
C SER A 286 3.47 5.83 15.91
N VAL A 287 2.84 4.67 15.75
CA VAL A 287 1.60 4.50 14.97
C VAL A 287 0.46 5.37 15.52
N PRO A 288 0.05 5.27 16.80
CA PRO A 288 -1.02 6.11 17.33
C PRO A 288 -0.62 7.59 17.30
N ILE A 289 0.64 7.93 17.57
CA ILE A 289 1.12 9.32 17.47
C ILE A 289 0.98 9.86 16.04
N ALA A 290 1.43 9.11 15.03
CA ALA A 290 1.34 9.51 13.64
C ALA A 290 -0.12 9.65 13.18
N LEU A 291 -0.98 8.71 13.57
CA LEU A 291 -2.42 8.78 13.30
C LEU A 291 -3.07 10.00 13.96
N SER A 292 -2.82 10.21 15.26
CA SER A 292 -3.34 11.38 15.99
C SER A 292 -2.81 12.68 15.41
N PHE A 293 -1.55 12.74 15.00
CA PHE A 293 -0.94 13.90 14.37
C PHE A 293 -1.60 14.23 13.02
N VAL A 294 -1.76 13.24 12.14
CA VAL A 294 -2.43 13.42 10.84
C VAL A 294 -3.90 13.79 11.04
N ALA A 295 -4.60 13.16 11.98
CA ALA A 295 -5.98 13.51 12.31
C ALA A 295 -6.10 14.93 12.86
N LEU A 296 -5.18 15.34 13.73
CA LEU A 296 -5.13 16.70 14.27
C LEU A 296 -4.89 17.74 13.17
N ILE A 297 -3.95 17.47 12.26
CA ILE A 297 -3.73 18.32 11.09
C ILE A 297 -5.00 18.43 10.26
N TYR A 298 -5.66 17.31 9.98
CA TYR A 298 -6.89 17.28 9.19
C TYR A 298 -7.98 18.14 9.85
N LEU A 299 -8.22 17.96 11.15
CA LEU A 299 -9.28 18.68 11.86
C LEU A 299 -9.00 20.17 12.04
N LEU A 300 -7.75 20.56 12.32
CA LEU A 300 -7.39 21.97 12.54
C LEU A 300 -7.25 22.76 11.25
N PHE A 301 -6.77 22.13 10.18
CA PHE A 301 -6.45 22.80 8.92
C PHE A 301 -7.39 22.40 7.77
N GLN A 302 -8.55 21.80 8.08
CA GLN A 302 -9.52 21.35 7.07
C GLN A 302 -9.84 22.43 6.02
N PRO A 303 -10.24 23.67 6.38
CA PRO A 303 -10.62 24.65 5.36
C PRO A 303 -9.43 25.12 4.52
N GLN A 304 -8.24 25.25 5.10
CA GLN A 304 -7.03 25.62 4.37
C GLN A 304 -6.58 24.50 3.42
N LEU A 305 -6.68 23.25 3.86
CA LEU A 305 -6.35 22.09 3.06
C LEU A 305 -7.33 21.92 1.89
N LEU A 306 -8.64 22.10 2.13
CA LEU A 306 -9.64 22.10 1.05
C LEU A 306 -9.36 23.21 0.03
N ASN A 307 -9.08 24.44 0.50
CA ASN A 307 -8.70 25.53 -0.40
C ASN A 307 -7.43 25.20 -1.22
N LEU A 308 -6.42 24.58 -0.60
CA LEU A 308 -5.22 24.13 -1.30
C LEU A 308 -5.54 23.06 -2.36
N THR A 309 -6.36 22.07 -2.01
CA THR A 309 -6.82 21.01 -2.93
C THR A 309 -7.60 21.62 -4.09
N ASN A 310 -8.47 22.59 -3.84
CA ASN A 310 -9.26 23.27 -4.87
C ASN A 310 -8.37 24.10 -5.79
N ASN A 311 -7.37 24.79 -5.25
CA ASN A 311 -6.38 25.51 -6.05
C ASN A 311 -5.54 24.56 -6.91
N LEU A 312 -5.18 23.38 -6.39
CA LEU A 312 -4.48 22.35 -7.15
C LEU A 312 -5.35 21.75 -8.26
N LEU A 313 -6.61 21.46 -7.97
CA LEU A 313 -7.58 20.98 -8.95
C LEU A 313 -7.81 22.01 -10.04
N HIS A 314 -8.05 23.26 -9.68
CA HIS A 314 -8.19 24.35 -10.64
C HIS A 314 -6.91 24.55 -11.46
N GLY A 315 -5.73 24.39 -10.85
CA GLY A 315 -4.45 24.41 -11.57
C GLY A 315 -4.31 23.26 -12.56
N PHE A 316 -4.77 22.06 -12.18
CA PHE A 316 -4.81 20.89 -13.06
C PHE A 316 -5.81 21.08 -14.20
N ASP A 317 -7.01 21.61 -13.92
CA ASP A 317 -8.04 21.91 -14.93
C ASP A 317 -7.56 22.99 -15.91
N LEU A 318 -6.85 24.01 -15.43
CA LEU A 318 -6.20 25.01 -16.29
C LEU A 318 -5.10 24.40 -17.16
N ALA A 319 -4.31 23.48 -16.61
CA ALA A 319 -3.29 22.78 -17.38
C ALA A 319 -3.94 21.88 -18.44
N MET A 320 -4.94 21.10 -18.05
CA MET A 320 -5.66 20.18 -18.93
C MET A 320 -6.42 20.93 -20.02
N SER A 321 -7.14 22.00 -19.70
CA SER A 321 -7.84 22.83 -20.69
C SER A 321 -6.90 23.45 -21.73
N ARG A 322 -5.65 23.77 -21.38
CA ARG A 322 -4.64 24.20 -22.36
C ARG A 322 -4.24 23.08 -23.32
N PHE A 323 -4.26 21.83 -22.86
CA PHE A 323 -4.01 20.67 -23.72
C PHE A 323 -5.25 20.26 -24.53
N THR A 324 -6.45 20.41 -23.97
CA THR A 324 -7.71 19.97 -24.58
C THR A 324 -8.28 20.99 -25.58
N PHE A 325 -8.28 22.29 -25.24
CA PHE A 325 -8.99 23.34 -25.99
C PHE A 325 -8.06 24.37 -26.63
N ALA A 326 -6.87 23.98 -27.06
CA ALA A 326 -5.87 24.90 -27.61
C ALA A 326 -6.35 25.76 -28.81
N ASN A 327 -7.53 25.49 -29.39
CA ASN A 327 -8.01 26.13 -30.62
C ASN A 327 -9.38 26.84 -30.57
N ASP A 328 -10.11 26.89 -29.44
CA ASP A 328 -11.41 27.58 -29.41
C ASP A 328 -11.44 28.77 -28.41
N PRO A 329 -11.30 30.02 -28.90
CA PRO A 329 -11.33 31.21 -28.05
C PRO A 329 -12.75 31.60 -27.59
N ALA A 330 -13.81 30.91 -28.07
CA ALA A 330 -15.20 31.27 -27.77
C ALA A 330 -15.85 30.44 -26.64
N LEU A 331 -15.23 29.34 -26.20
CA LEU A 331 -15.70 28.59 -25.03
C LEU A 331 -15.26 29.30 -23.75
N ASP A 332 -16.17 30.10 -23.21
CA ASP A 332 -15.98 30.89 -22.00
C ASP A 332 -15.53 30.00 -20.83
N ARG A 333 -14.45 30.40 -20.15
CA ARG A 333 -13.82 29.67 -19.02
C ARG A 333 -14.70 29.59 -17.76
N THR A 334 -15.93 30.09 -17.83
CA THR A 334 -16.88 30.24 -16.73
C THR A 334 -17.69 28.96 -16.46
N THR A 335 -17.70 27.99 -17.38
CA THR A 335 -18.37 26.69 -17.22
C THR A 335 -17.47 25.55 -16.73
N ILE A 336 -16.30 25.85 -16.14
CA ILE A 336 -15.57 24.85 -15.34
C ILE A 336 -16.43 24.58 -14.11
N GLY A 337 -17.23 23.52 -14.18
CA GLY A 337 -18.17 23.16 -13.13
C GLY A 337 -17.46 23.03 -11.79
N THR A 338 -17.99 23.68 -10.77
CA THR A 338 -17.51 23.53 -9.39
C THR A 338 -17.44 22.05 -9.06
N THR A 339 -16.24 21.55 -8.73
CA THR A 339 -16.04 20.15 -8.40
C THR A 339 -17.01 19.79 -7.28
N PRO A 340 -17.78 18.69 -7.39
CA PRO A 340 -18.67 18.27 -6.33
C PRO A 340 -17.92 18.17 -5.00
N GLY A 341 -18.39 18.86 -3.95
CA GLY A 341 -17.63 18.98 -2.69
C GLY A 341 -17.23 17.63 -2.06
N PHE A 342 -17.94 16.55 -2.34
CA PHE A 342 -17.56 15.21 -1.87
C PHE A 342 -16.26 14.69 -2.51
N LEU A 343 -15.96 15.05 -3.77
CA LEU A 343 -14.71 14.66 -4.45
C LEU A 343 -13.51 15.37 -3.83
N GLU A 344 -13.65 16.65 -3.51
CA GLU A 344 -12.61 17.45 -2.84
C GLU A 344 -12.22 16.80 -1.51
N HIS A 345 -13.21 16.43 -0.71
CA HIS A 345 -12.99 15.71 0.56
C HIS A 345 -12.34 14.34 0.34
N GLY A 346 -12.78 13.59 -0.68
CA GLY A 346 -12.19 12.30 -1.03
C GLY A 346 -10.71 12.41 -1.39
N ILE A 347 -10.35 13.37 -2.25
CA ILE A 347 -8.95 13.64 -2.64
C ILE A 347 -8.14 14.08 -1.43
N LEU A 348 -8.69 14.96 -0.59
CA LEU A 348 -8.02 15.39 0.64
C LEU A 348 -7.74 14.19 1.56
N ILE A 349 -8.70 13.30 1.76
CA ILE A 349 -8.49 12.08 2.57
C ILE A 349 -7.37 11.23 1.97
N LEU A 350 -7.32 11.04 0.64
CA LEU A 350 -6.24 10.30 -0.02
C LEU A 350 -4.87 10.95 0.19
N LEU A 351 -4.78 12.28 0.09
CA LEU A 351 -3.55 13.03 0.38
C LEU A 351 -3.11 12.86 1.84
N MET A 352 -4.05 12.87 2.78
CA MET A 352 -3.75 12.65 4.20
C MET A 352 -3.27 11.22 4.48
N LEU A 353 -3.85 10.23 3.80
CA LEU A 353 -3.38 8.84 3.88
C LEU A 353 -1.99 8.67 3.25
N PHE A 354 -1.73 9.36 2.15
CA PHE A 354 -0.40 9.41 1.56
C PHE A 354 0.61 10.02 2.52
N LEU A 355 0.29 11.16 3.15
CA LEU A 355 1.12 11.80 4.17
C LEU A 355 1.39 10.86 5.34
N LEU A 356 0.35 10.19 5.86
CA LEU A 356 0.49 9.18 6.91
C LEU A 356 1.45 8.06 6.49
N SER A 357 1.34 7.58 5.25
CA SER A 357 2.25 6.57 4.70
C SER A 357 3.71 7.04 4.69
N GLN A 358 3.97 8.29 4.29
CA GLN A 358 5.33 8.86 4.32
C GLN A 358 5.87 9.02 5.75
N ILE A 359 5.04 9.45 6.70
CA ILE A 359 5.42 9.54 8.12
C ILE A 359 5.78 8.15 8.64
N MET A 360 4.95 7.15 8.35
CA MET A 360 5.21 5.77 8.76
C MET A 360 6.50 5.21 8.16
N ARG A 361 6.81 5.54 6.90
CA ARG A 361 8.08 5.19 6.26
C ARG A 361 9.27 5.92 6.91
N ALA A 362 9.11 7.18 7.30
CA ALA A 362 10.17 7.92 7.99
C ALA A 362 10.46 7.33 9.39
N VAL A 363 9.45 6.78 10.06
CA VAL A 363 9.61 6.05 11.33
C VAL A 363 10.38 4.72 11.15
N GLU A 364 10.38 4.14 9.95
CA GLU A 364 11.14 2.92 9.64
C GLU A 364 12.65 3.12 9.58
N PHE A 365 13.09 4.31 9.22
CA PHE A 365 14.51 4.68 9.21
C PHE A 365 14.95 5.26 10.57
#